data_AF-A0A6J6ZS99-F1
#
_entry.id   AF-A0A6J6ZS99-F1
#
_cell.length_a   1.000
_cell.length_b   1.000
_cell.length_c   1.000
_cell.angle_alpha   90.00
_cell.angle_beta   90.00
_cell.angle_gamma   90.00
#
_symmetry.space_group_name_H-M   'P 1'
#
loop_
_entity.id
_entity.type
_entity.pdbx_description
1 polymer ?
#
loop_
_entity_poly.entity_id
_entity_poly.type
_entity_poly.pdbx_seq_one_letter_code
_entity_poly.pdbx_strand_id
1 'polypeptide(L)'
;MGGAYLGGASLMATNFTGANLTGAYLGGAYLLSPEAGVATNLTGAYLRGAHLGGVYSSGIIGTPSNLPTGWVLVNGVLQEG
;
A
#
# COMPACT_ATOMS: atom_id res chain seq x y z
N MET A 1 -1.16 -2.06 19.35
CA MET A 1 -2.03 -1.00 18.79
C MET A 1 -2.74 -1.61 17.60
N GLY A 2 -4.07 -1.51 17.56
CA GLY A 2 -4.88 -2.15 16.52
C GLY A 2 -4.56 -1.61 15.13
N GLY A 3 -4.68 -2.47 14.11
CA GLY A 3 -4.46 -2.09 12.73
C GLY A 3 -5.39 -0.94 12.30
N ALA A 4 -4.86 0.02 11.55
CA ALA A 4 -5.66 1.13 11.02
C ALA A 4 -6.70 0.59 10.01
N TYR A 5 -7.92 1.11 10.07
CA TYR A 5 -8.96 0.83 9.07
C TYR A 5 -8.90 1.88 7.96
N LEU A 6 -8.41 1.47 6.79
CA LEU A 6 -8.24 2.28 5.58
C LEU A 6 -8.93 1.62 4.37
N GLY A 7 -9.80 0.63 4.60
CA GLY A 7 -10.49 -0.09 3.53
C GLY A 7 -11.39 0.84 2.72
N GLY A 8 -11.31 0.76 1.39
CA GLY A 8 -12.03 1.65 0.49
C GLY A 8 -11.56 3.11 0.48
N ALA A 9 -10.55 3.48 1.29
CA ALA A 9 -10.08 4.86 1.35
C ALA A 9 -9.39 5.28 0.06
N SER A 10 -9.53 6.56 -0.31
CA SER A 10 -8.68 7.19 -1.32
C SER A 10 -7.37 7.60 -0.66
N LEU A 11 -6.29 6.89 -1.00
CA LEU A 11 -4.93 7.11 -0.47
C LEU A 11 -3.98 7.58 -1.58
N MET A 12 -4.54 8.17 -2.63
CA MET A 12 -3.80 8.69 -3.77
C MET A 12 -2.78 9.74 -3.31
N ALA A 13 -1.59 9.71 -3.89
CA ALA A 13 -0.50 10.65 -3.58
C ALA A 13 -0.06 10.68 -2.10
N THR A 14 -0.42 9.68 -1.30
CA THR A 14 -0.12 9.70 0.14
C THR A 14 1.31 9.23 0.39
N ASN A 15 2.01 9.94 1.28
CA ASN A 15 3.36 9.56 1.70
C ASN A 15 3.31 8.67 2.95
N PHE A 16 3.56 7.38 2.79
CA PHE A 16 3.68 6.39 3.86
C PHE A 16 5.14 6.01 4.15
N THR A 17 6.10 6.89 3.83
CA THR A 17 7.52 6.60 4.07
C THR A 17 7.74 6.24 5.54
N GLY A 18 8.25 5.03 5.80
CA GLY A 18 8.49 4.51 7.16
C GLY A 18 7.23 4.25 8.00
N ALA A 19 6.03 4.36 7.43
CA ALA A 19 4.79 4.20 8.18
C ALA A 19 4.64 2.76 8.69
N ASN A 20 4.14 2.63 9.92
CA ASN A 20 3.76 1.33 10.45
C ASN A 20 2.30 1.02 10.10
N LEU A 21 2.10 0.22 9.07
CA LEU A 21 0.79 -0.30 8.62
C LEU A 21 0.61 -1.79 8.97
N THR A 22 1.35 -2.28 9.97
CA THR A 22 1.27 -3.67 10.43
C THR A 22 -0.16 -3.99 10.85
N GLY A 23 -0.75 -5.02 10.24
CA GLY A 23 -2.14 -5.43 10.52
C GLY A 23 -3.22 -4.45 10.03
N ALA A 24 -2.88 -3.42 9.25
CA ALA A 24 -3.87 -2.47 8.74
C ALA A 24 -4.84 -3.12 7.75
N TYR A 25 -6.08 -2.67 7.75
CA TYR A 25 -7.10 -3.08 6.79
C TYR A 25 -7.12 -2.09 5.62
N LEU A 26 -6.56 -2.50 4.48
CA LEU A 26 -6.45 -1.69 3.26
C LEU A 26 -7.34 -2.24 2.14
N GLY A 27 -8.12 -3.30 2.37
CA GLY A 27 -8.90 -3.93 1.32
C GLY A 27 -9.85 -2.95 0.62
N GLY A 28 -9.83 -2.93 -0.71
CA GLY A 28 -10.60 -1.97 -1.53
C GLY A 28 -10.01 -0.56 -1.61
N ALA A 29 -8.91 -0.25 -0.92
CA ALA A 29 -8.32 1.09 -0.95
C ALA A 29 -7.73 1.44 -2.32
N TYR A 30 -7.66 2.73 -2.62
CA TYR A 30 -7.12 3.27 -3.87
C TYR A 30 -5.76 3.92 -3.63
N LEU A 31 -4.68 3.22 -3.98
CA LEU A 31 -3.29 3.67 -3.94
C LEU A 31 -2.81 3.94 -5.36
N LEU A 32 -3.44 4.90 -6.03
CA LEU A 32 -3.24 5.19 -7.44
C LEU A 32 -2.33 6.41 -7.65
N SER A 33 -1.56 6.36 -8.73
CA SER A 33 -0.84 7.48 -9.34
C SER A 33 -1.61 7.93 -10.60
N PRO A 34 -2.50 8.92 -10.51
CA PRO A 34 -3.32 9.35 -11.64
C PRO A 34 -2.56 10.19 -12.67
N GLU A 35 -1.44 10.81 -12.26
CA GLU A 35 -0.69 11.79 -13.04
C GLU A 35 0.82 11.61 -12.84
N ALA A 36 1.61 11.98 -13.86
CA ALA A 36 3.06 11.93 -13.79
C ALA A 36 3.61 12.83 -12.67
N GLY A 37 4.44 12.26 -11.80
CA GLY A 37 5.02 12.97 -10.65
C GLY A 37 4.19 12.90 -9.37
N VAL A 38 2.98 12.33 -9.41
CA VAL A 38 2.13 12.14 -8.23
C VAL A 38 2.06 10.65 -7.91
N ALA A 39 2.69 10.21 -6.81
CA ALA A 39 2.74 8.79 -6.47
C ALA A 39 2.48 8.54 -4.98
N THR A 40 1.87 7.39 -4.69
CA THR A 40 1.80 6.87 -3.32
C THR A 40 3.17 6.28 -2.98
N ASN A 41 3.80 6.77 -1.91
CA ASN A 41 5.15 6.35 -1.54
C ASN A 41 5.10 5.36 -0.37
N LEU A 42 5.56 4.13 -0.60
CA LEU A 42 5.64 3.07 0.41
C LEU A 42 7.08 2.78 0.87
N THR A 43 8.04 3.67 0.59
CA THR A 43 9.45 3.46 0.97
C THR A 43 9.59 3.15 2.46
N GLY A 44 10.07 1.96 2.78
CA GLY A 44 10.28 1.52 4.17
C GLY A 44 9.00 1.34 4.99
N ALA A 45 7.81 1.33 4.37
CA ALA A 45 6.57 1.05 5.08
C ALA A 45 6.52 -0.41 5.57
N TYR A 46 5.94 -0.63 6.75
CA TYR A 46 5.75 -1.97 7.32
C TYR A 46 4.31 -2.42 7.08
N LEU A 47 4.09 -3.38 6.16
CA LEU A 47 2.77 -3.95 5.83
C LEU A 47 2.61 -5.41 6.27
N ARG A 48 3.47 -5.93 7.16
CA ARG A 48 3.32 -7.31 7.65
C ARG A 48 1.92 -7.53 8.23
N GLY A 49 1.23 -8.55 7.74
CA GLY A 49 -0.12 -8.90 8.16
C GLY A 49 -1.20 -7.89 7.77
N ALA A 50 -0.90 -6.88 6.93
CA ALA A 50 -1.92 -5.99 6.40
C ALA A 50 -2.86 -6.75 5.44
N HIS A 51 -4.13 -6.36 5.42
CA HIS A 51 -5.15 -6.96 4.58
C HIS A 51 -5.26 -6.13 3.29
N LEU A 52 -4.67 -6.63 2.19
CA LEU A 52 -4.62 -5.95 0.88
C LEU A 52 -5.67 -6.47 -0.13
N GLY A 53 -6.56 -7.37 0.29
CA GLY A 53 -7.56 -7.97 -0.60
C GLY A 53 -8.42 -6.91 -1.30
N GLY A 54 -8.39 -6.89 -2.64
CA GLY A 54 -9.13 -5.92 -3.46
C GLY A 54 -8.53 -4.52 -3.48
N VAL A 55 -7.29 -4.31 -3.03
CA VAL A 55 -6.62 -3.01 -3.20
C VAL A 55 -6.46 -2.68 -4.68
N TYR A 56 -6.71 -1.42 -5.04
CA TYR A 56 -6.45 -0.90 -6.37
C TYR A 56 -5.19 -0.06 -6.29
N SER A 57 -4.11 -0.50 -6.95
CA SER A 57 -2.84 0.20 -6.92
C SER A 57 -2.21 0.31 -8.29
N SER A 58 -1.60 1.46 -8.56
CA SER A 58 -0.80 1.71 -9.75
C SER A 58 0.18 2.84 -9.49
N GLY A 59 1.39 2.73 -10.03
CA GLY A 59 2.42 3.75 -9.90
C GLY A 59 2.84 4.03 -8.44
N ILE A 60 2.70 3.05 -7.54
CA ILE A 60 3.36 3.10 -6.23
C ILE A 60 4.87 3.21 -6.46
N ILE A 61 5.50 4.09 -5.67
CA ILE A 61 6.95 4.23 -5.65
C ILE A 61 7.54 3.75 -4.33
N GLY A 62 8.83 3.43 -4.38
CA GLY A 62 9.58 2.96 -3.23
C GLY A 62 9.40 1.46 -2.98
N THR A 63 10.23 0.95 -2.07
CA THR A 63 10.20 -0.45 -1.65
C THR A 63 9.74 -0.52 -0.20
N PRO A 64 8.59 -1.16 0.10
CA PRO A 64 8.19 -1.40 1.48
C PRO A 64 9.18 -2.32 2.19
N SER A 65 9.35 -2.16 3.50
CA SER A 65 10.23 -3.00 4.31
C SER A 65 9.73 -4.44 4.39
N ASN A 66 8.41 -4.63 4.32
CA ASN A 66 7.79 -5.94 4.17
C ASN A 66 6.41 -5.81 3.53
N LEU A 67 5.96 -6.90 2.92
CA LEU A 67 4.61 -7.08 2.44
C LEU A 67 3.93 -8.19 3.25
N PRO A 68 2.58 -8.27 3.21
CA PRO A 68 1.88 -9.46 3.65
C PRO A 68 2.38 -10.69 2.90
N THR A 69 2.27 -11.87 3.53
CA THR A 69 2.61 -13.13 2.89
C THR A 69 1.80 -13.31 1.60
N GLY A 70 2.48 -13.73 0.53
CA GLY A 70 1.85 -13.92 -0.78
C GLY A 70 1.66 -12.63 -1.59
N TRP A 71 2.07 -11.47 -1.09
CA TRP A 71 1.97 -10.21 -1.83
C TRP A 71 3.32 -9.75 -2.35
N VAL A 72 3.31 -9.19 -3.56
CA VAL A 72 4.46 -8.59 -4.22
C VAL A 72 4.10 -7.20 -4.73
N LEU A 73 5.11 -6.32 -4.77
CA LEU A 73 5.03 -5.02 -5.42
C LEU A 73 5.81 -5.11 -6.73
N VAL A 74 5.11 -5.09 -7.86
CA VAL A 74 5.69 -5.23 -9.19
C VAL A 74 5.28 -4.03 -10.04
N ASN A 75 6.25 -3.27 -10.54
CA ASN A 75 6.01 -2.09 -11.38
C ASN A 75 4.99 -1.10 -10.77
N GLY A 76 5.05 -0.88 -9.46
CA GLY A 76 4.16 0.03 -8.75
C GLY A 76 2.73 -0.50 -8.53
N VAL A 77 2.51 -1.80 -8.73
CA VAL A 77 1.24 -2.49 -8.48
C VAL A 77 1.44 -3.54 -7.38
N LEU A 78 0.60 -3.48 -6.35
CA LEU A 78 0.44 -4.54 -5.37
C LEU A 78 -0.43 -5.64 -5.95
N GLN A 79 0.09 -6.86 -5.96
CA GLN A 79 -0.62 -8.03 -6.44
C GLN A 79 -0.28 -9.25 -5.57
N GLU A 80 -1.26 -10.14 -5.46
CA GLU A 80 -1.06 -11.45 -4.86
C GLU A 80 -0.29 -12.34 -5.86
N GLY A 81 0.71 -13.07 -5.38
CA GLY A 81 1.62 -13.92 -6.16
C GLY A 81 1.54 -15.38 -5.78
#